data_AF-A0A1J3EPM8-F1
#
_entry.id   AF-A0A1J3EPM8-F1
#
_cell.length_a   1.000
_cell.length_b   1.000
_cell.length_c   1.000
_cell.angle_alpha   90.00
_cell.angle_beta   90.00
_cell.angle_gamma   90.00
#
_symmetry.space_group_name_H-M   'P 1'
#
loop_
_entity.id
_entity.type
_entity.pdbx_description
1 polymer ?
#
loop_
_entity_poly.entity_id
_entity_poly.type
_entity_poly.pdbx_seq_one_letter_code
_entity_poly.pdbx_strand_id
1 'polypeptide(L)'
;GLWRVKTVSKSGQLGSCEFEYICRWLVVATGENAEKVVPDFEGLEDFGGDVLHAGDYKSGGRYEGKKVLVVGCGNSGMEVSLDLYN
;
A
#
# COMPACT_ATOMS: atom_id res chain seq x y z
N GLY A 1 -23.41 22.98 7.01
CA GLY A 1 -22.29 23.34 7.91
C GLY A 1 -21.08 23.75 7.09
N LEU A 2 -20.05 24.31 7.72
CA LEU A 2 -18.74 24.54 7.11
C LEU A 2 -17.76 23.44 7.56
N TRP A 3 -16.83 23.08 6.68
CA TRP A 3 -15.70 22.21 7.00
C TRP A 3 -14.51 23.07 7.42
N ARG A 4 -13.75 22.55 8.39
CA ARG A 4 -12.49 23.10 8.87
C ARG A 4 -11.42 22.03 8.65
N VAL A 5 -10.46 22.30 7.78
CA VAL A 5 -9.44 21.34 7.35
C VAL A 5 -8.08 21.85 7.77
N LYS A 6 -7.33 21.05 8.53
CA LYS A 6 -5.96 21.34 8.91
C LYS A 6 -5.01 20.54 8.04
N THR A 7 -3.97 21.18 7.52
CA THR A 7 -2.92 20.53 6.76
C THR A 7 -1.57 20.79 7.43
N VAL A 8 -0.69 19.80 7.37
CA VAL A 8 0.69 19.90 7.86
C VAL A 8 1.61 19.65 6.68
N SER A 9 2.40 20.67 6.31
CA SER A 9 3.40 20.54 5.26
C SER A 9 4.75 20.19 5.89
N LYS A 10 5.36 19.11 5.39
CA LYS A 10 6.77 18.77 5.64
C LYS A 10 7.63 19.32 4.50
N SER A 11 7.56 20.61 4.21
CA SER A 11 8.47 21.23 3.23
C SER A 11 9.86 21.41 3.86
N GLY A 12 10.89 20.93 3.16
CA GLY A 12 12.26 20.79 3.65
C GLY A 12 12.91 22.06 4.22
N GLN A 13 13.87 21.82 5.11
CA GLN A 13 14.79 22.77 5.77
C GLN A 13 14.21 23.81 6.75
N LEU A 14 12.90 24.12 6.74
CA LEU A 14 12.32 25.14 7.63
C LEU A 14 11.13 24.64 8.47
N GLY A 15 11.31 23.53 9.19
CA GLY A 15 10.32 23.04 10.17
C GLY A 15 8.96 22.60 9.59
N SER A 16 8.09 22.05 10.44
CA SER A 16 6.71 21.71 10.06
C SER A 16 5.85 22.98 10.04
N CYS A 17 5.16 23.24 8.93
CA CYS A 17 4.21 24.35 8.83
C CYS A 17 2.77 23.81 8.84
N GLU A 18 1.90 24.40 9.66
CA GLU A 18 0.48 24.07 9.73
C GLU A 18 -0.37 25.16 9.07
N PHE A 19 -1.38 24.77 8.30
CA PHE A 19 -2.36 25.67 7.69
C PHE A 19 -3.79 25.19 7.97
N GLU A 20 -4.72 26.13 8.11
CA GLU A 20 -6.14 25.84 8.30
C GLU A 20 -6.97 26.48 7.19
N TYR A 21 -7.85 25.67 6.60
CA TYR A 21 -8.77 26.07 5.53
C TYR A 21 -10.21 25.92 6.01
N ILE A 22 -11.06 26.87 5.61
CA ILE A 22 -12.51 26.81 5.85
C ILE A 22 -13.19 26.77 4.49
N CYS A 23 -14.03 25.75 4.28
CA CYS A 23 -14.76 25.59 3.03
C CYS A 23 -16.18 25.09 3.27
N ARG A 24 -17.04 25.28 2.26
CA ARG A 24 -18.42 24.75 2.29
C ARG A 24 -18.48 23.28 1.87
N TRP A 25 -17.57 22.86 1.00
CA TRP A 25 -17.53 21.52 0.42
C TRP A 25 -16.12 20.95 0.51
N LEU A 26 -16.04 19.67 0.85
CA LEU A 26 -14.80 18.90 0.92
C LEU A 26 -14.96 17.66 0.04
N VAL A 27 -14.02 17.45 -0.89
CA VAL A 27 -13.94 16.26 -1.73
C VAL A 27 -12.75 15.43 -1.27
N VAL A 28 -13.01 14.19 -0.85
CA VAL A 28 -11.97 13.25 -0.44
C VAL A 28 -11.61 12.37 -1.64
N ALA A 29 -10.42 12.57 -2.19
CA ALA A 29 -9.90 11.84 -3.35
C ALA A 29 -8.49 11.29 -3.08
N THR A 30 -8.27 10.80 -1.86
CA THR A 30 -6.95 10.33 -1.37
C THR A 30 -6.58 8.91 -1.85
N GLY A 31 -7.49 8.24 -2.55
CA GLY A 31 -7.36 6.83 -2.93
C GLY A 31 -7.76 5.88 -1.79
N GLU A 32 -8.17 4.66 -2.15
CA GLU A 32 -8.60 3.60 -1.22
C GLU A 32 -7.50 2.56 -0.98
N ASN A 33 -6.64 2.30 -1.97
CA ASN A 33 -5.70 1.17 -1.97
C ASN A 33 -4.31 1.51 -1.40
N ALA A 34 -4.18 2.61 -0.66
CA ALA A 34 -2.88 3.07 -0.14
C ALA A 34 -2.45 2.31 1.12
N GLU A 35 -3.40 1.84 1.93
CA GLU A 35 -3.11 1.10 3.15
C GLU A 35 -3.03 -0.39 2.87
N LYS A 36 -1.97 -1.01 3.37
CA LYS A 36 -1.75 -2.45 3.23
C LYS A 36 -2.50 -3.18 4.34
N VAL A 37 -3.32 -4.14 3.95
CA VAL A 37 -3.95 -5.07 4.89
C VAL A 37 -3.25 -6.40 4.73
N VAL A 38 -2.39 -6.73 5.70
CA VAL A 38 -1.69 -8.02 5.74
C VAL A 38 -2.44 -8.90 6.75
N PRO A 39 -3.09 -9.99 6.31
CA PRO A 39 -3.76 -10.90 7.22
C PRO A 39 -2.72 -11.67 8.04
N ASP A 40 -3.02 -11.87 9.31
CA ASP A 40 -2.29 -12.82 10.15
C ASP A 40 -2.89 -14.23 9.96
N PHE A 41 -2.03 -15.24 9.91
CA PHE A 41 -2.45 -16.63 9.83
C PHE A 41 -1.39 -17.57 10.39
N GLU A 42 -1.83 -18.73 10.85
CA GLU A 42 -0.99 -19.71 11.55
C GLU A 42 0.22 -20.13 10.71
N GLY A 43 1.39 -20.10 11.33
CA GLY A 43 2.67 -20.48 10.71
C GLY A 43 3.33 -19.40 9.86
N LEU A 44 2.74 -18.19 9.75
CA LEU A 44 3.33 -17.10 8.98
C LEU A 44 4.67 -16.61 9.58
N GLU A 45 4.77 -16.50 10.90
CA GLU A 45 6.01 -16.07 11.58
C GLU A 45 7.12 -17.13 11.52
N ASP A 46 6.75 -18.41 11.47
CA ASP A 46 7.69 -19.53 11.40
C ASP A 46 8.15 -19.82 9.96
N PHE A 47 7.51 -19.19 8.96
CA PHE A 47 7.88 -19.34 7.57
C PHE A 47 9.23 -18.66 7.30
N GLY A 48 10.29 -19.44 7.21
CA GLY A 48 11.66 -18.94 6.97
C GLY A 48 11.93 -18.36 5.56
N GLY A 49 10.89 -18.13 4.75
CA GLY A 49 10.99 -17.51 3.43
C GLY A 49 10.58 -16.04 3.42
N ASP A 50 10.74 -15.38 2.27
CA ASP A 50 10.32 -13.99 2.08
C ASP A 50 8.77 -13.91 2.04
N VAL A 51 8.19 -13.00 2.83
CA VAL A 51 6.75 -12.67 2.82
C VAL A 51 6.58 -11.21 2.41
N LEU A 52 5.63 -10.96 1.51
CA LEU A 52 5.47 -9.69 0.80
C LEU A 52 3.99 -9.41 0.53
N HIS A 53 3.53 -8.19 0.80
CA HIS A 53 2.22 -7.70 0.33
C HIS A 53 2.34 -7.18 -1.12
N ALA A 54 1.30 -7.34 -1.93
CA ALA A 54 1.29 -6.91 -3.34
C ALA A 54 1.64 -5.42 -3.53
N GLY A 55 1.29 -4.56 -2.57
CA GLY A 55 1.65 -3.13 -2.58
C GLY A 55 3.17 -2.83 -2.52
N ASP A 56 4.00 -3.81 -2.13
CA ASP A 56 5.46 -3.72 -2.14
C ASP A 56 6.11 -4.48 -3.31
N TYR A 57 5.32 -5.26 -4.07
CA TYR A 57 5.80 -6.01 -5.21
C TYR A 57 6.30 -5.07 -6.31
N LYS A 58 7.40 -5.45 -6.97
CA LYS A 58 8.03 -4.63 -8.03
C LYS A 58 8.13 -5.38 -9.36
N SER A 59 8.62 -6.62 -9.34
CA SER A 59 8.71 -7.47 -10.53
C SER A 59 9.02 -8.93 -10.16
N GLY A 60 8.74 -9.84 -11.11
CA GLY A 60 8.93 -11.28 -10.96
C GLY A 60 10.39 -11.72 -10.94
N GLY A 61 11.31 -10.91 -11.49
CA GLY A 61 12.72 -11.28 -11.64
C GLY A 61 13.45 -11.67 -10.35
N ARG A 62 13.04 -11.15 -9.18
CA ARG A 62 13.61 -11.56 -7.87
C ARG A 62 13.27 -13.00 -7.48
N TYR A 63 12.29 -13.59 -8.15
CA TYR A 63 11.71 -14.90 -7.83
C TYR A 63 12.00 -15.97 -8.88
N GLU A 64 12.84 -15.67 -9.87
CA GLU A 64 13.23 -16.63 -10.90
C GLU A 64 13.76 -17.93 -10.27
N GLY A 65 13.24 -19.07 -10.73
CA GLY A 65 13.57 -20.40 -10.22
C GLY A 65 13.05 -20.72 -8.81
N LYS A 66 12.31 -19.82 -8.15
CA LYS A 66 11.71 -20.06 -6.84
C LYS A 66 10.30 -20.62 -6.96
N LYS A 67 9.86 -21.31 -5.91
CA LYS A 67 8.45 -21.66 -5.72
C LYS A 67 7.77 -20.52 -4.97
N VAL A 68 6.77 -19.89 -5.59
CA VAL A 68 6.06 -18.73 -5.03
C VAL A 68 4.59 -19.07 -4.88
N LEU A 69 4.00 -18.67 -3.75
CA LEU A 69 2.55 -18.72 -3.51
C LEU A 69 2.00 -17.30 -3.52
N VAL A 70 1.01 -17.04 -4.36
CA VAL A 70 0.25 -15.79 -4.36
C VAL A 70 -1.06 -16.03 -3.60
N VAL A 71 -1.29 -15.24 -2.55
CA VAL A 71 -2.49 -15.32 -1.72
C VAL A 71 -3.45 -14.21 -2.10
N GLY A 72 -4.65 -14.60 -2.58
CA GLY A 72 -5.72 -13.68 -2.98
C GLY A 72 -6.13 -13.83 -4.45
N CYS A 73 -7.43 -13.67 -4.72
CA CYS A 73 -8.03 -13.87 -6.05
C CYS A 73 -8.53 -12.58 -6.71
N GLY A 74 -8.04 -11.41 -6.25
CA GLY A 74 -8.34 -10.11 -6.86
C GLY A 74 -7.40 -9.76 -8.01
N ASN A 75 -7.56 -8.56 -8.58
CA ASN A 75 -6.77 -8.08 -9.72
C ASN A 75 -5.26 -8.19 -9.47
N SER A 76 -4.78 -7.71 -8.32
CA SER A 76 -3.36 -7.78 -7.98
C SER A 76 -2.85 -9.22 -7.86
N GLY A 77 -3.65 -10.13 -7.31
CA GLY A 77 -3.29 -11.55 -7.22
C GLY A 77 -3.14 -12.19 -8.60
N MET A 78 -4.03 -11.84 -9.53
CA MET A 78 -3.99 -12.32 -10.91
C MET A 78 -2.81 -11.74 -11.70
N GLU A 79 -2.58 -10.43 -11.62
CA GLU A 79 -1.48 -9.76 -12.31
C GLU A 79 -0.10 -10.19 -11.79
N VAL A 80 0.08 -10.29 -10.47
CA VAL A 80 1.33 -10.77 -9.86
C VAL A 80 1.59 -12.23 -10.24
N SER A 81 0.55 -13.08 -10.25
CA SER A 81 0.70 -14.48 -10.67
C SER A 81 1.13 -14.58 -12.13
N LEU A 82 0.60 -13.72 -13.00
CA LEU A 82 0.98 -13.68 -14.41
C LEU A 82 2.44 -13.20 -14.58
N ASP A 83 2.85 -12.16 -13.85
CA ASP A 83 4.22 -11.64 -13.89
C ASP A 83 5.25 -12.64 -13.35
N LEU A 84 4.88 -13.48 -12.37
CA LEU A 84 5.74 -14.54 -11.82
C LEU A 84 5.84 -15.77 -12.73
N TYR A 85 4.86 -15.99 -13.61
CA TYR A 85 4.86 -17.10 -14.54
C TYR A 85 5.75 -16.83 -15.76
N ASN A 86 5.80 -15.57 -16.21
CA ASN A 86 6.56 -15.12 -17.37
C ASN A 86 8.06 -14.98 -17.05
#